data_AF-A0A318E0N3-F1
#
_entry.id   AF-A0A318E0N3-F1
#
_cell.length_a   1.000
_cell.length_b   1.000
_cell.length_c   1.000
_cell.angle_alpha   90.00
_cell.angle_beta   90.00
_cell.angle_gamma   90.00
#
_symmetry.space_group_name_H-M   'P 1'
#
loop_
_entity.id
_entity.type
_entity.pdbx_description
1 polymer ?
#
loop_
_entity_poly.entity_id
_entity_poly.type
_entity_poly.pdbx_seq_one_letter_code
_entity_poly.pdbx_strand_id
1 'polypeptide(L)'
;MQTLLAVQKPGQVAAAVNYQAVDAVNGNTFPNNGNTLALVKNGSAAAITATFSSVPDPYGRIGDLIVNVPAGGEVVVGPFPPPLFNQSTGNVGNINCTFSAGATVSMALVGF
;
A
#
# COMPACT_ATOMS: atom_id res chain seq x y z
N MET A 1 8.09 -1.29 14.56
CA MET A 1 6.61 -1.28 14.46
C MET A 1 6.27 -0.50 13.21
N GLN A 2 5.40 -1.00 12.33
CA GLN A 2 5.05 -0.29 11.10
C GLN A 2 3.94 0.73 11.35
N THR A 3 3.89 1.79 10.53
CA THR A 3 2.90 2.86 10.65
C THR A 3 1.57 2.45 10.03
N LEU A 4 0.48 2.49 10.79
CA LEU A 4 -0.86 2.11 10.32
C LEU A 4 -1.49 3.24 9.51
N LEU A 5 -1.97 2.91 8.30
CA LEU A 5 -2.74 3.82 7.45
C LEU A 5 -4.21 3.38 7.41
N ALA A 6 -5.12 4.36 7.48
CA ALA A 6 -6.55 4.11 7.56
C ALA A 6 -7.18 3.91 6.17
N VAL A 7 -8.04 2.89 6.03
CA VAL A 7 -8.81 2.63 4.82
C VAL A 7 -10.05 3.53 4.79
N GLN A 8 -10.18 4.30 3.71
CA GLN A 8 -11.32 5.17 3.44
C GLN A 8 -12.42 4.38 2.71
N LYS A 9 -13.68 4.72 2.98
CA LYS A 9 -14.83 4.17 2.26
C LYS A 9 -15.35 5.21 1.25
N PRO A 10 -15.65 4.80 0.01
CA PRO A 10 -16.33 5.68 -0.94
C PRO A 10 -17.78 5.93 -0.49
N GLY A 11 -18.30 7.13 -0.79
CA GLY A 11 -19.71 7.50 -0.59
C GLY A 11 -20.50 7.47 -1.90
N GLN A 12 -21.84 7.50 -1.80
CA GLN A 12 -22.74 7.67 -2.96
C GLN A 12 -22.77 9.11 -3.51
N VAL A 13 -22.03 10.02 -2.88
CA VAL A 13 -21.81 11.41 -3.26
C VAL A 13 -20.29 11.64 -3.26
N ALA A 14 -19.81 12.69 -3.95
CA ALA A 14 -18.40 13.05 -4.01
C ALA A 14 -17.71 12.98 -2.65
N ALA A 15 -16.68 12.13 -2.55
CA ALA A 15 -15.83 11.99 -1.38
C ALA A 15 -14.40 12.41 -1.76
N ALA A 16 -13.79 13.29 -0.97
CA ALA A 16 -12.39 13.65 -1.16
C ALA A 16 -11.49 12.48 -0.73
N VAL A 17 -10.52 12.12 -1.58
CA VAL A 17 -9.48 11.13 -1.23
C VAL A 17 -8.42 11.83 -0.40
N ASN A 18 -8.25 11.42 0.85
CA ASN A 18 -7.25 11.98 1.74
C ASN A 18 -5.94 11.18 1.67
N TYR A 19 -4.84 11.84 1.31
CA TYR A 19 -3.52 11.21 1.23
C TYR A 19 -2.76 11.45 2.52
N GLN A 20 -2.11 10.41 3.03
CA GLN A 20 -1.24 10.46 4.19
C GLN A 20 0.21 10.29 3.74
N ALA A 21 1.14 11.04 4.34
CA ALA A 21 2.56 10.87 4.08
C ALA A 21 2.98 9.45 4.45
N VAL A 22 3.78 8.81 3.61
CA VAL A 22 4.28 7.46 3.88
C VAL A 22 5.46 7.52 4.85
N ASP A 23 5.55 6.52 5.72
CA ASP A 23 6.70 6.32 6.59
C ASP A 23 7.71 5.39 5.90
N ALA A 24 8.76 5.98 5.32
CA ALA A 24 9.84 5.20 4.69
C ALA A 24 10.84 4.61 5.70
N VAL A 25 10.81 5.06 6.97
CA VAL A 25 11.74 4.59 8.01
C VAL A 25 11.21 3.33 8.67
N ASN A 26 9.94 3.35 9.08
CA ASN A 26 9.31 2.24 9.78
C ASN A 26 8.48 1.33 8.87
N GLY A 27 8.24 1.74 7.63
CA GLY A 27 7.29 1.10 6.74
C GLY A 27 5.84 1.42 7.10
N ASN A 28 4.91 0.94 6.29
CA ASN A 28 3.49 1.23 6.42
C ASN A 28 2.71 -0.09 6.41
N THR A 29 1.57 -0.11 7.09
CA THR A 29 0.69 -1.28 7.13
C THR A 29 -0.76 -0.84 7.04
N PHE A 30 -1.61 -1.71 6.50
CA PHE A 30 -3.05 -1.46 6.48
C PHE A 30 -3.88 -2.75 6.45
N PRO A 31 -5.13 -2.72 6.97
CA PRO A 31 -6.04 -3.86 6.90
C PRO A 31 -6.33 -4.24 5.45
N ASN A 32 -6.21 -5.53 5.13
CA ASN A 32 -6.51 -6.05 3.80
C ASN A 32 -7.67 -7.05 3.84
N ASN A 33 -8.78 -6.64 3.25
CA ASN A 33 -10.01 -7.42 3.09
C ASN A 33 -10.17 -8.01 1.68
N GLY A 34 -9.19 -7.80 0.78
CA GLY A 34 -9.26 -8.22 -0.62
C GLY A 34 -9.88 -7.22 -1.58
N ASN A 35 -10.43 -6.11 -1.08
CA ASN A 35 -11.10 -5.07 -1.87
C ASN A 35 -10.50 -3.68 -1.66
N THR A 36 -9.37 -3.57 -0.97
CA THR A 36 -8.66 -2.31 -0.75
C THR A 36 -7.73 -2.01 -1.93
N LEU A 37 -7.81 -0.79 -2.46
CA LEU A 37 -6.89 -0.20 -3.42
C LEU A 37 -5.96 0.79 -2.72
N ALA A 38 -4.68 0.76 -3.08
CA ALA A 38 -3.67 1.71 -2.65
C ALA A 38 -3.38 2.71 -3.77
N LEU A 39 -3.65 3.98 -3.52
CA LEU A 39 -3.34 5.10 -4.41
C LEU A 39 -2.04 5.72 -3.92
N VAL A 40 -0.96 5.60 -4.68
CA VAL A 40 0.37 6.08 -4.31
C VAL A 40 0.77 7.24 -5.18
N LYS A 41 1.05 8.38 -4.56
CA LYS A 41 1.53 9.61 -5.20
C LYS A 41 2.99 9.85 -4.88
N ASN A 42 3.79 10.11 -5.91
CA ASN A 42 5.18 10.50 -5.81
C ASN A 42 5.35 11.97 -6.24
N GLY A 43 5.51 12.87 -5.28
CA GLY A 43 5.75 14.29 -5.51
C GLY A 43 7.23 14.64 -5.77
N SER A 44 8.13 13.65 -5.87
CA SER A 44 9.55 13.90 -6.15
C SER A 44 9.85 14.03 -7.64
N ALA A 45 11.03 14.55 -7.95
CA ALA A 45 11.57 14.65 -9.31
C ALA A 45 12.21 13.33 -9.82
N ALA A 46 12.23 12.28 -9.01
CA ALA A 46 12.79 10.96 -9.35
C ALA A 46 11.71 9.87 -9.23
N ALA A 47 11.88 8.76 -9.94
CA ALA A 47 11.01 7.60 -9.72
C ALA A 47 11.30 6.96 -8.36
N ILE A 48 10.27 6.40 -7.73
CA ILE A 48 10.39 5.68 -6.46
C ILE A 48 9.80 4.28 -6.59
N THR A 49 10.26 3.38 -5.72
CA THR A 49 9.76 2.01 -5.66
C THR A 49 8.87 1.84 -4.44
N ALA A 50 7.65 1.34 -4.67
CA ALA A 50 6.75 0.86 -3.63
C ALA A 50 6.78 -0.67 -3.62
N THR A 51 7.05 -1.27 -2.47
CA THR A 51 7.10 -2.73 -2.30
C THR A 51 5.99 -3.15 -1.36
N PHE A 52 5.11 -4.04 -1.81
CA PHE A 52 4.03 -4.61 -1.00
C PHE A 52 4.38 -6.07 -0.66
N SER A 53 4.55 -6.35 0.62
CA SER A 53 5.03 -7.64 1.11
C SER A 53 4.01 -8.75 0.88
N SER A 54 4.45 -9.79 0.20
CA SER A 54 3.70 -11.04 0.02
C SER A 54 3.89 -11.97 1.21
N VAL A 55 3.03 -12.96 1.33
CA VAL A 55 3.28 -14.16 2.14
C VAL A 55 3.37 -15.39 1.24
N PRO A 56 4.12 -16.43 1.64
CA PRO A 56 4.18 -17.67 0.87
C PRO A 56 2.79 -18.24 0.65
N ASP A 57 2.45 -18.52 -0.61
CA ASP A 57 1.16 -19.12 -0.94
C ASP A 57 1.23 -20.66 -0.88
N PRO A 58 0.07 -21.34 -0.81
CA PRO A 58 0.00 -22.80 -0.82
C PRO A 58 0.51 -23.46 -2.12
N TYR A 59 0.73 -22.68 -3.18
CA TYR A 59 1.16 -23.12 -4.50
C TYR A 59 2.65 -22.82 -4.78
N GLY A 60 3.40 -22.35 -3.77
CA GLY A 60 4.84 -22.10 -3.85
C GLY A 60 5.23 -20.76 -4.46
N ARG A 61 4.29 -19.82 -4.64
CA ARG A 61 4.61 -18.45 -5.06
C ARG A 61 5.36 -17.74 -3.94
N ILE A 62 6.51 -17.19 -4.32
CA ILE A 62 7.34 -16.31 -3.51
C ILE A 62 7.56 -15.01 -4.29
N GLY A 63 7.55 -13.87 -3.59
CA GLY A 63 7.93 -12.59 -4.17
C GLY A 63 6.93 -11.47 -3.92
N ASP A 64 7.46 -10.39 -3.36
CA ASP A 64 6.73 -9.17 -3.10
C ASP A 64 6.29 -8.49 -4.40
N LEU A 65 5.20 -7.71 -4.31
CA LEU A 65 4.77 -6.89 -5.43
C LEU A 65 5.58 -5.59 -5.40
N ILE A 66 6.43 -5.41 -6.41
CA ILE A 66 7.27 -4.23 -6.59
C ILE A 66 6.64 -3.35 -7.67
N VAL A 67 6.37 -2.10 -7.35
CA VAL A 67 5.74 -1.13 -8.24
C VAL A 67 6.63 0.10 -8.38
N ASN A 68 6.92 0.47 -9.62
CA ASN A 68 7.58 1.73 -9.93
C ASN A 68 6.55 2.87 -9.98
N VAL A 69 6.76 3.91 -9.19
CA VAL A 69 5.94 5.12 -9.20
C VAL A 69 6.73 6.24 -9.87
N PRO A 70 6.31 6.72 -11.06
CA PRO A 70 7.08 7.71 -11.81
C PRO A 70 7.21 9.03 -11.05
N ALA A 71 8.24 9.82 -11.42
CA ALA A 71 8.46 11.15 -10.88
C ALA A 71 7.24 12.05 -11.14
N GLY A 72 6.78 12.77 -10.11
CA GLY A 72 5.56 13.61 -10.18
C GLY A 72 4.27 12.83 -10.47
N GLY A 73 4.31 11.50 -10.41
CA GLY A 73 3.25 10.63 -10.88
C GLY A 73 2.43 9.98 -9.77
N GLU A 74 1.39 9.27 -10.21
CA GLU A 74 0.49 8.51 -9.36
C GLU A 74 0.24 7.13 -9.96
N VAL A 75 0.12 6.13 -9.09
CA VAL A 75 -0.28 4.78 -9.47
C VAL A 75 -1.37 4.25 -8.54
N VAL A 76 -2.21 3.36 -9.06
CA VAL A 76 -3.20 2.61 -8.29
C VAL A 76 -2.76 1.15 -8.24
N VAL A 77 -2.71 0.58 -7.05
CA VAL A 77 -2.24 -0.79 -6.81
C VAL A 77 -3.30 -1.58 -6.04
N GLY A 78 -3.50 -2.84 -6.44
CA GLY A 78 -4.50 -3.74 -5.87
C GLY A 78 -5.54 -4.17 -6.92
N PRO A 79 -6.59 -4.89 -6.52
CA PRO A 79 -6.82 -5.42 -5.18
C PRO A 79 -5.76 -6.45 -4.75
N PHE A 80 -5.61 -6.64 -3.43
CA PHE A 80 -4.61 -7.55 -2.84
C PHE A 80 -5.29 -8.82 -2.31
N PRO A 81 -5.18 -9.98 -2.98
CA PRO A 81 -5.78 -11.23 -2.48
C PRO A 81 -5.31 -11.55 -1.05
N PRO A 82 -6.23 -11.67 -0.06
CA PRO A 82 -5.85 -11.89 1.33
C PRO A 82 -4.93 -13.10 1.56
N PRO A 83 -5.12 -14.27 0.89
CA PRO A 83 -4.22 -15.41 1.07
C PRO A 83 -2.77 -15.15 0.65
N LEU A 84 -2.52 -14.12 -0.17
CA LEU A 84 -1.20 -13.82 -0.73
C LEU A 84 -0.50 -12.65 -0.05
N PHE A 85 -1.25 -11.79 0.65
CA PHE A 85 -0.72 -10.52 1.17
C PHE A 85 -1.00 -10.28 2.65
N ASN A 86 -1.94 -11.02 3.26
CA ASN A 86 -2.17 -10.91 4.70
C ASN A 86 -1.02 -11.56 5.45
N GLN A 87 -0.35 -10.75 6.27
CA GLN A 87 0.75 -11.25 7.08
C GLN A 87 0.22 -12.31 8.06
N SER A 88 1.01 -13.36 8.24
CA SER A 88 0.71 -14.45 9.18
C SER A 88 1.30 -14.22 10.58
N THR A 89 2.23 -13.27 10.71
CA THR A 89 2.87 -12.88 11.98
C THR A 89 3.05 -11.36 12.05
N GLY A 90 3.15 -10.81 13.27
CA GLY A 90 3.33 -9.36 13.51
C GLY A 90 2.05 -8.56 13.26
N ASN A 91 1.74 -8.27 11.99
CA ASN A 91 0.58 -7.48 11.57
C ASN A 91 -0.51 -8.39 10.96
N VAL A 92 -1.01 -9.35 11.75
CA VAL A 92 -1.90 -10.41 11.24
C VAL A 92 -3.15 -9.82 10.58
N GLY A 93 -3.44 -10.26 9.35
CA GLY A 93 -4.60 -9.78 8.58
C GLY A 93 -4.39 -8.44 7.85
N ASN A 94 -3.22 -7.82 8.03
CA ASN A 94 -2.83 -6.63 7.28
C ASN A 94 -1.85 -7.00 6.16
N ILE A 95 -1.65 -6.05 5.25
CA ILE A 95 -0.52 -6.05 4.32
C ILE A 95 0.52 -5.03 4.82
N ASN A 96 1.79 -5.32 4.55
CA ASN A 96 2.92 -4.43 4.83
C ASN A 96 3.42 -3.82 3.51
N CYS A 97 3.83 -2.56 3.54
CA CYS A 97 4.45 -1.92 2.39
C CYS A 97 5.58 -0.96 2.77
N THR A 98 6.61 -0.91 1.94
CA THR A 98 7.78 -0.05 2.10
C THR A 98 8.00 0.79 0.85
N PHE A 99 8.66 1.93 1.02
CA PHE A 99 8.94 2.87 -0.06
C PHE A 99 10.42 3.21 -0.06
N SER A 100 11.01 3.37 -1.24
CA SER A 100 12.42 3.77 -1.37
C SER A 100 12.69 5.22 -0.94
N ALA A 101 11.64 6.04 -0.76
CA ALA A 101 11.70 7.40 -0.23
C ALA A 101 10.35 7.78 0.42
N GLY A 102 10.36 8.71 1.38
CA GLY A 102 9.15 9.08 2.14
C GLY A 102 8.74 10.55 2.12
N ALA A 103 9.68 11.50 2.03
CA ALA A 103 9.41 12.92 2.28
C ALA A 103 8.37 13.57 1.35
N THR A 104 8.25 13.06 0.12
CA THR A 104 7.35 13.57 -0.93
C THR A 104 6.40 12.48 -1.46
N VAL A 105 6.34 11.34 -0.77
CA VAL A 105 5.49 10.22 -1.15
C VAL A 105 4.30 10.18 -0.20
N SER A 106 3.11 10.01 -0.76
CA SER A 106 1.88 9.94 0.02
C SER A 106 1.00 8.83 -0.53
N MET A 107 0.23 8.20 0.35
CA MET A 107 -0.65 7.10 0.00
C MET A 107 -2.05 7.33 0.58
N ALA A 108 -3.05 6.95 -0.20
CA ALA A 108 -4.43 6.81 0.25
C ALA A 108 -4.89 5.37 0.05
N LEU A 109 -5.75 4.90 0.94
CA LEU A 109 -6.31 3.56 0.89
C LEU A 109 -7.82 3.68 0.73
N VAL A 110 -8.38 3.02 -0.28
CA VAL A 110 -9.82 3.05 -0.58
C VAL A 110 -10.34 1.62 -0.65
N GLY A 111 -11.30 1.28 0.21
CA GLY A 111 -11.88 -0.06 0.29
C GLY A 111 -13.37 -0.07 -0.05
N PHE A 112 -13.81 -1.17 -0.67
CA PHE A 112 -15.21 -1.44 -1.05
C PHE A 112 -15.81 -2.60 -0.24
#